data_AF-A0A930WP25-F1
#
_entry.id   AF-A0A930WP25-F1
#
_cell.length_a   1.000
_cell.length_b   1.000
_cell.length_c   1.000
_cell.angle_alpha   90.00
_cell.angle_beta   90.00
_cell.angle_gamma   90.00
#
_symmetry.space_group_name_H-M   'P 1'
#
loop_
_entity.id
_entity.type
_entity.pdbx_description
1 polymer ?
#
loop_
_entity_poly.entity_id
_entity_poly.type
_entity_poly.pdbx_seq_one_letter_code
_entity_poly.pdbx_strand_id
1 'polypeptide(L)'
;MGCFDYSKEPRSDIAFVDMKSFYASVECVARGLHPLKTSLCVMSRADNSAGLILASSPTFKKVFGKSNVGRAYELPFDVKTRRFSYANARRQGIEVTPQYVRFIENWAKVTHIVPPRMDEYIKVNMQIQRVFQN
;
A
#
# COMPACT_ATOMS: atom_id res chain seq x y z
N MET A 1 -31.93 13.36 -33.86
CA MET A 1 -30.90 12.57 -33.16
C MET A 1 -29.58 12.86 -33.85
N GLY A 2 -28.71 13.69 -33.28
CA GLY A 2 -27.42 14.02 -33.91
C GLY A 2 -26.52 12.79 -33.89
N CYS A 3 -26.14 12.28 -35.06
CA CYS A 3 -25.18 11.20 -35.18
C CYS A 3 -23.77 11.80 -35.04
N PHE A 4 -22.99 11.32 -34.07
CA PHE A 4 -21.59 11.72 -33.90
C PHE A 4 -20.72 11.05 -34.97
N ASP A 5 -19.96 11.84 -35.72
CA ASP A 5 -19.04 11.38 -36.74
C ASP A 5 -17.62 11.24 -36.18
N TYR A 6 -17.31 10.06 -35.66
CA TYR A 6 -16.02 9.72 -35.07
C TYR A 6 -14.84 9.78 -36.06
N SER A 7 -15.08 9.96 -37.37
CA SER A 7 -13.98 10.16 -38.34
C SER A 7 -13.32 11.54 -38.23
N LYS A 8 -14.04 12.51 -37.63
CA LYS A 8 -13.59 13.90 -37.43
C LYS A 8 -12.91 14.12 -36.09
N GLU A 9 -12.98 13.14 -35.19
CA GLU A 9 -12.33 13.23 -33.89
C GLU A 9 -10.81 13.04 -34.02
N PRO A 10 -10.00 13.78 -33.25
CA PRO A 10 -8.56 13.64 -33.25
C PRO A 10 -8.15 12.23 -32.81
N ARG A 11 -7.27 11.60 -33.59
CA ARG A 11 -6.66 10.31 -33.27
C ARG A 11 -5.27 10.53 -32.69
N SER A 12 -5.09 10.11 -31.45
CA SER A 12 -3.81 10.18 -30.75
C SER A 12 -3.56 8.87 -30.03
N ASP A 13 -2.31 8.40 -30.05
CA ASP A 13 -1.87 7.32 -29.18
C ASP A 13 -1.67 7.88 -27.77
N ILE A 14 -2.45 7.40 -26.80
CA ILE A 14 -2.43 7.88 -25.42
C ILE A 14 -2.03 6.73 -24.51
N ALA A 15 -0.94 6.91 -23.76
CA ALA A 15 -0.49 5.96 -22.75
C ALA A 15 -0.76 6.49 -21.34
N PHE A 16 -1.30 5.63 -20.48
CA PHE A 16 -1.47 5.91 -19.05
C PHE A 16 -0.50 5.06 -18.24
N VAL A 17 0.25 5.70 -17.34
CA VAL A 17 1.23 5.02 -16.48
C VAL A 17 0.83 5.20 -15.02
N ASP A 18 0.67 4.09 -14.31
CA ASP A 18 0.43 4.06 -12.87
C ASP A 18 1.56 3.33 -12.13
N MET A 19 2.11 3.98 -11.10
CA MET A 19 3.20 3.42 -10.31
C MET A 19 2.65 2.54 -9.20
N LYS A 20 2.90 1.23 -9.32
CA LYS A 20 2.41 0.23 -8.37
C LYS A 20 2.87 0.53 -6.94
N SER A 21 1.90 0.82 -6.07
CA SER A 21 2.12 1.05 -4.63
C SER A 21 3.15 2.17 -4.37
N PHE A 22 3.06 3.28 -5.11
CA PHE A 22 4.08 4.33 -5.21
C PHE A 22 4.79 4.67 -3.90
N TYR A 23 4.09 5.14 -2.85
CA TYR A 23 4.74 5.53 -1.60
C TYR A 23 5.47 4.37 -0.92
N ALA A 24 4.88 3.18 -0.89
CA ALA A 24 5.54 2.01 -0.32
C ALA A 24 6.78 1.59 -1.13
N SER A 25 6.73 1.75 -2.46
CA SER A 25 7.86 1.49 -3.35
C SER A 25 9.01 2.48 -3.12
N VAL A 26 8.72 3.78 -2.95
CA VAL A 26 9.72 4.80 -2.60
C VAL A 26 10.34 4.50 -1.24
N GLU A 27 9.53 4.18 -0.22
CA GLU A 27 10.04 3.85 1.11
C GLU A 27 10.92 2.60 1.13
N CYS A 28 10.59 1.59 0.32
CA CYS A 28 11.42 0.39 0.13
C CYS A 28 12.77 0.76 -0.49
N VAL A 29 12.76 1.44 -1.64
CA VAL A 29 13.99 1.77 -2.38
C VAL A 29 14.90 2.67 -1.53
N ALA A 30 14.34 3.68 -0.86
CA ALA A 30 15.11 4.57 0.03
C ALA A 30 15.75 3.83 1.23
N ARG A 31 15.31 2.61 1.55
CA ARG A 31 15.86 1.76 2.62
C ARG A 31 16.73 0.62 2.09
N GLY A 32 17.01 0.56 0.79
CA GLY A 32 17.72 -0.56 0.17
C GLY A 32 16.91 -1.86 0.15
N LEU A 33 15.58 -1.77 0.27
CA LEU A 33 14.67 -2.92 0.28
C LEU A 33 14.06 -3.14 -1.10
N HIS A 34 13.81 -4.41 -1.45
CA HIS A 34 13.19 -4.74 -2.73
C HIS A 34 11.67 -4.47 -2.69
N PRO A 35 11.12 -3.57 -3.53
CA PRO A 35 9.74 -3.08 -3.40
C PRO A 35 8.67 -4.15 -3.65
N LEU A 36 8.96 -5.16 -4.49
CA LEU A 36 8.02 -6.26 -4.79
C LEU A 36 8.10 -7.45 -3.82
N LYS A 37 9.14 -7.52 -2.97
CA LYS A 37 9.37 -8.69 -2.09
C LYS A 37 9.15 -8.32 -0.63
N THR A 38 9.47 -7.09 -0.24
CA THR A 38 9.42 -6.65 1.15
C THR A 38 7.99 -6.32 1.58
N SER A 39 7.60 -6.78 2.78
CA SER A 39 6.35 -6.36 3.42
C SER A 39 6.55 -5.01 4.11
N LEU A 40 6.08 -3.94 3.47
CA LEU A 40 6.10 -2.58 3.98
C LEU A 40 4.71 -1.93 3.89
N CYS A 41 4.38 -1.13 4.90
CA CYS A 41 3.16 -0.34 5.01
C CYS A 41 3.50 1.10 5.43
N VAL A 42 3.02 2.07 4.66
CA VAL A 42 3.10 3.50 4.97
C VAL A 42 1.85 3.88 5.74
N MET A 43 2.03 4.30 6.99
CA MET A 43 0.93 4.55 7.93
C MET A 43 1.06 5.93 8.55
N SER A 44 -0.05 6.67 8.60
CA SER A 44 -0.10 7.97 9.27
C SER A 44 0.08 7.82 10.77
N ARG A 45 0.86 8.72 11.36
CA ARG A 45 1.14 8.79 12.80
C ARG A 45 0.32 9.86 13.53
N ALA A 46 -0.49 10.64 12.82
CA ALA A 46 -1.27 11.69 13.46
C ALA A 46 -2.24 11.07 14.48
N ASP A 47 -2.36 11.67 15.66
CA ASP A 47 -3.20 11.13 16.74
C ASP A 47 -4.66 10.96 16.30
N ASN A 48 -5.14 11.85 15.42
CA ASN A 48 -6.48 11.81 14.82
C ASN A 48 -6.63 10.83 13.64
N SER A 49 -5.53 10.24 13.15
CA SER A 49 -5.55 9.35 11.98
C SER A 49 -5.80 7.89 12.31
N ALA A 50 -5.79 7.52 13.60
CA ALA A 50 -6.07 6.15 14.07
C ALA A 50 -5.31 5.04 13.30
N GLY A 51 -4.08 5.34 12.86
CA GLY A 51 -3.26 4.43 12.06
C GLY A 51 -3.80 4.21 10.65
N LEU A 52 -4.17 5.28 9.95
CA LEU A 52 -4.56 5.23 8.53
C LEU A 52 -3.41 4.71 7.68
N ILE A 53 -3.65 3.65 6.91
CA ILE A 53 -2.74 3.13 5.91
C ILE A 53 -2.90 3.97 4.64
N LEU A 54 -1.80 4.60 4.23
CA LEU A 54 -1.74 5.46 3.05
C LEU A 54 -1.30 4.68 1.80
N ALA A 55 -0.39 3.73 1.98
CA ALA A 55 0.06 2.83 0.92
C ALA A 55 0.61 1.55 1.52
N SER A 56 0.50 0.44 0.78
CA SER A 56 1.07 -0.84 1.17
C SER A 56 1.76 -1.52 0.00
N SER A 57 2.90 -2.15 0.31
CA SER A 57 3.65 -2.95 -0.66
C SER A 57 2.81 -4.14 -1.18
N PRO A 58 3.12 -4.67 -2.38
CA PRO A 58 2.44 -5.85 -2.91
C PRO A 58 2.49 -7.06 -1.96
N THR A 59 3.64 -7.31 -1.31
CA THR A 59 3.76 -8.39 -0.32
C THR A 59 2.85 -8.18 0.88
N PHE A 60 2.80 -6.96 1.44
CA PHE A 60 1.92 -6.67 2.58
C PHE A 60 0.45 -6.96 2.24
N LYS A 61 -0.02 -6.53 1.07
CA LYS A 61 -1.39 -6.79 0.60
C LYS A 61 -1.69 -8.28 0.47
N LYS A 62 -0.76 -9.02 -0.14
CA LYS A 62 -0.89 -10.47 -0.36
C LYS A 62 -0.98 -11.23 0.96
N VAL A 63 -0.18 -10.85 1.95
CA VAL A 63 -0.10 -11.52 3.24
C VAL A 63 -1.31 -11.22 4.13
N PHE A 64 -1.70 -9.95 4.22
CA PHE A 64 -2.75 -9.53 5.15
C PHE A 64 -4.13 -9.41 4.50
N GLY A 65 -4.25 -9.66 3.19
CA GLY A 65 -5.51 -9.61 2.46
C GLY A 65 -6.15 -8.22 2.41
N LYS A 66 -5.34 -7.15 2.49
CA LYS A 66 -5.82 -5.76 2.55
C LYS A 66 -5.52 -4.99 1.27
N SER A 67 -6.41 -4.06 0.92
CA SER A 67 -6.23 -3.07 -0.14
C SER A 67 -5.35 -1.89 0.36
N ASN A 68 -5.09 -0.92 -0.52
CA ASN A 68 -4.23 0.23 -0.22
C ASN A 68 -4.79 1.17 0.88
N VAL A 69 -6.11 1.22 1.04
CA VAL A 69 -6.78 2.09 2.01
C VAL A 69 -7.36 1.21 3.11
N GLY A 70 -6.86 1.40 4.32
CA GLY A 70 -7.32 0.67 5.49
C GLY A 70 -6.86 1.33 6.77
N ARG A 71 -7.33 0.81 7.91
CA ARG A 71 -6.95 1.31 9.24
C ARG A 71 -6.17 0.25 10.00
N ALA A 72 -5.31 0.67 10.93
CA ALA A 72 -4.54 -0.24 11.76
C ALA A 72 -5.42 -1.27 12.49
N TYR A 73 -6.63 -0.91 12.93
CA TYR A 73 -7.55 -1.82 13.61
C TYR A 73 -8.19 -2.89 12.70
N GLU A 74 -8.06 -2.75 11.38
CA GLU A 74 -8.52 -3.75 10.42
C GLU A 74 -7.47 -4.84 10.20
N LEU A 75 -6.23 -4.62 10.66
CA LEU A 75 -5.20 -5.64 10.58
C LEU A 75 -5.49 -6.77 11.57
N PRO A 76 -5.18 -8.03 11.21
CA PRO A 76 -5.35 -9.18 12.08
C PRO A 76 -4.32 -9.23 13.21
N PHE A 77 -3.48 -8.21 13.35
CA PHE A 77 -2.45 -8.09 14.38
C PHE A 77 -2.42 -6.67 14.95
N ASP A 78 -1.90 -6.52 16.16
CA ASP A 78 -1.65 -5.23 16.77
C ASP A 78 -0.32 -4.63 16.24
N VAL A 79 -0.39 -3.40 15.73
CA VAL A 79 0.72 -2.73 15.06
C VAL A 79 1.91 -2.46 15.99
N LYS A 80 1.69 -2.30 17.29
CA LYS A 80 2.76 -2.02 18.27
C LYS A 80 3.43 -3.30 18.73
N THR A 81 2.64 -4.29 19.11
CA THR A 81 3.12 -5.55 19.71
C THR A 81 3.44 -6.62 18.67
N ARG A 82 2.95 -6.49 17.43
CA ARG A 82 3.07 -7.46 16.34
C ARG A 82 2.47 -8.83 16.65
N ARG A 83 1.58 -8.89 17.64
CA ARG A 83 0.84 -10.10 18.03
C ARG A 83 -0.50 -10.15 17.35
N PHE A 84 -1.00 -11.36 17.12
CA PHE A 84 -2.33 -11.56 16.54
C PHE A 84 -3.42 -10.95 17.41
N SER A 85 -4.39 -10.29 16.79
CA SER A 85 -5.52 -9.65 17.46
C SER A 85 -6.79 -10.48 17.27
N TYR A 86 -7.10 -11.32 18.25
CA TYR A 86 -8.35 -12.10 18.27
C TYR A 86 -9.60 -11.21 18.22
N ALA A 87 -9.54 -10.02 18.84
CA ALA A 87 -10.64 -9.06 18.81
C ALA A 87 -10.88 -8.53 17.40
N ASN A 88 -9.83 -8.18 16.65
CA ASN A 88 -9.97 -7.71 15.27
C ASN A 88 -10.40 -8.85 14.34
N ALA A 89 -9.89 -10.07 14.55
CA ALA A 89 -10.28 -11.24 13.77
C ALA A 89 -11.76 -11.58 13.96
N ARG A 90 -12.26 -11.58 15.20
CA ARG A 90 -13.68 -11.78 15.52
C ARG A 90 -14.57 -10.71 14.92
N ARG A 91 -14.18 -9.43 14.97
CA ARG A 91 -14.90 -8.32 14.34
C ARG A 91 -15.04 -8.48 12.82
N GLN A 92 -14.08 -9.15 12.19
CA GLN A 92 -14.05 -9.37 10.74
C GLN A 92 -14.60 -10.74 10.32
N GLY A 93 -15.04 -11.57 11.27
CA GLY A 93 -15.52 -12.93 10.98
C GLY A 93 -14.44 -13.85 10.40
N ILE A 94 -13.16 -13.59 10.69
CA ILE A 94 -12.06 -14.40 10.18
C ILE A 94 -11.96 -15.69 10.99
N GLU A 95 -11.93 -16.83 10.31
CA GLU A 95 -11.67 -18.13 10.95
C GLU A 95 -10.26 -18.15 11.55
N VAL A 96 -10.17 -18.43 12.85
CA VAL A 96 -8.90 -18.40 13.58
C VAL A 96 -8.40 -19.82 13.83
N THR A 97 -7.36 -20.22 13.09
CA THR A 97 -6.62 -21.46 13.34
C THR A 97 -5.24 -21.18 13.94
N PRO A 98 -4.64 -22.09 14.73
CA PRO A 98 -3.28 -21.90 15.26
C PRO A 98 -2.23 -21.67 14.16
N GLN A 99 -2.41 -22.30 12.99
CA GLN A 99 -1.54 -22.11 11.84
C GLN A 99 -1.65 -20.69 11.27
N TYR A 100 -2.87 -20.17 11.15
CA TYR A 100 -3.12 -18.81 10.67
C TYR A 100 -2.56 -17.76 11.64
N VAL A 101 -2.75 -17.94 12.95
CA VAL A 101 -2.16 -17.07 13.98
C VAL A 101 -0.64 -16.99 13.83
N ARG A 102 0.03 -18.13 13.73
CA ARG A 102 1.49 -18.19 13.56
C ARG A 102 1.93 -17.54 12.24
N PHE A 103 1.19 -17.76 11.15
CA PHE A 103 1.45 -17.13 9.86
C PHE A 103 1.41 -15.59 9.96
N ILE A 104 0.35 -15.05 10.55
CA ILE A 104 0.18 -13.60 10.71
C ILE A 104 1.28 -13.01 11.60
N GLU A 105 1.59 -13.62 12.74
CA GLU A 105 2.63 -13.10 13.64
C GLU A 105 4.02 -13.14 13.03
N ASN A 106 4.36 -14.21 12.28
CA ASN A 106 5.65 -14.30 11.57
C ASN A 106 5.81 -13.16 10.58
N TRP A 107 4.77 -12.87 9.80
CA TRP A 107 4.80 -11.75 8.85
C TRP A 107 4.74 -10.39 9.53
N ALA A 108 3.98 -10.24 10.62
CA ALA A 108 3.87 -8.99 11.36
C ALA A 108 5.22 -8.54 11.94
N LYS A 109 6.07 -9.50 12.38
CA LYS A 109 7.42 -9.26 12.88
C LYS A 109 8.36 -8.68 11.82
N VAL A 110 8.31 -9.19 10.59
CA VAL A 110 9.18 -8.76 9.49
C VAL A 110 8.63 -7.57 8.70
N THR A 111 7.40 -7.14 9.00
CA THR A 111 6.75 -6.06 8.26
C THR A 111 7.24 -4.69 8.72
N HIS A 112 7.70 -3.88 7.78
CA HIS A 112 8.06 -2.48 8.04
C HIS A 112 6.80 -1.61 8.08
N ILE A 113 6.59 -0.88 9.17
CA ILE A 113 5.52 0.11 9.29
C ILE A 113 6.21 1.46 9.45
N VAL A 114 6.02 2.35 8.48
CA VAL A 114 6.81 3.59 8.37
C VAL A 114 5.87 4.80 8.22
N PRO A 115 6.26 5.97 8.74
CA PRO A 115 5.52 7.20 8.50
C PRO A 115 5.67 7.66 7.04
N PRO A 116 4.71 8.42 6.49
CA PRO A 116 4.85 9.05 5.18
C PRO A 116 5.95 10.12 5.18
N ARG A 117 6.74 10.18 4.11
CA ARG A 117 7.70 11.26 3.80
C ARG A 117 7.29 11.97 2.51
N MET A 118 6.34 12.91 2.64
CA MET A 118 5.70 13.54 1.48
C MET A 118 6.68 14.33 0.62
N ASP A 119 7.69 14.96 1.23
CA ASP A 119 8.75 15.69 0.54
C ASP A 119 9.57 14.76 -0.37
N GLU A 120 9.87 13.55 0.10
CA GLU A 120 10.59 12.54 -0.68
C GLU A 120 9.72 12.03 -1.85
N TYR A 121 8.44 11.77 -1.60
CA TYR A 121 7.52 11.31 -2.65
C TYR A 121 7.37 12.34 -3.77
N ILE A 122 7.31 13.63 -3.43
CA ILE A 122 7.24 14.71 -4.41
C ILE A 122 8.55 14.77 -5.23
N LYS A 123 9.72 14.68 -4.58
CA LYS A 123 11.02 14.65 -5.27
C LYS A 123 11.11 13.50 -6.28
N VAL A 124 10.75 12.28 -5.87
CA VAL A 124 10.78 11.11 -6.74
C VAL A 124 9.77 11.24 -7.89
N ASN A 125 8.57 11.75 -7.62
CA ASN A 125 7.57 11.98 -8.66
C ASN A 125 8.06 12.97 -9.73
N MET A 126 8.71 14.06 -9.32
CA MET A 126 9.32 15.01 -10.25
C MET A 126 10.43 14.35 -11.10
N GLN A 127 11.23 13.45 -10.51
CA GLN A 127 12.24 12.70 -11.25
C GLN A 127 11.62 11.76 -12.29
N ILE A 128 10.54 11.06 -11.93
CA ILE A 128 9.81 10.18 -12.86
C ILE A 128 9.22 10.98 -14.01
N GLN A 129 8.59 12.12 -13.75
CA GLN A 129 8.01 12.97 -14.80
C GLN A 129 9.05 13.44 -15.82
N ARG A 130 10.28 13.75 -15.39
CA ARG A 130 11.38 14.12 -16.30
C ARG A 130 11.76 12.99 -17.26
N VAL A 131 11.56 11.72 -16.90
CA VAL A 131 11.83 10.58 -17.80
C VAL A 131 10.85 10.56 -18.98
N PHE A 132 9.61 11.02 -18.78
CA PHE A 132 8.58 11.07 -19.82
C PHE A 132 8.56 12.36 -20.64
N GLN A 133 9.40 13.35 -20.29
CA GLN A 133 9.49 14.64 -20.98
C GLN A 133 10.59 14.68 -22.06
N ASN A 134 11.36 13.61 -22.19
CA ASN A 134 12.34 13.39 -23.27
C ASN A 134 11.76 12.43 -24.32
#